data_AF-A0A562QN82-F1
#
_entry.id   AF-A0A562QN82-F1
#
_cell.length_a   1.000
_cell.length_b   1.000
_cell.length_c   1.000
_cell.angle_alpha   90.00
_cell.angle_beta   90.00
_cell.angle_gamma   90.00
#
_symmetry.space_group_name_H-M   'P 1'
#
loop_
_entity.id
_entity.type
_entity.pdbx_description
1 polymer ?
#
loop_
_entity_poly.entity_id
_entity_poly.type
_entity_poly.pdbx_seq_one_letter_code
_entity_poly.pdbx_strand_id
1 'polypeptide(L)' 'MKKAIKVVAAIIENEQNEILCALRSPHMSMPTMCEFLGGKVEQDAVFTSNHLSLKKQPLQLLN' A
#
# COMPACT_ATOMS: atom_id res chain seq x y z
N MET A 1 23.60 10.39 4.26
CA MET A 1 23.27 10.20 2.83
C MET A 1 21.87 9.60 2.73
N LYS A 2 20.92 10.23 2.02
CA LYS A 2 19.56 9.68 1.84
C LYS A 2 19.60 8.61 0.75
N LYS A 3 19.13 7.39 1.05
CA LYS A 3 18.98 6.33 0.04
C LYS A 3 17.72 6.62 -0.77
N ALA A 4 17.84 6.72 -2.09
CA ALA A 4 16.69 6.73 -2.98
C ALA A 4 16.17 5.29 -3.11
N ILE A 5 14.89 5.09 -2.83
CA ILE A 5 14.25 3.77 -2.87
C ILE A 5 13.12 3.85 -3.89
N LYS A 6 13.05 2.88 -4.80
CA LYS A 6 11.93 2.74 -5.73
C LYS A 6 10.75 2.13 -4.98
N VAL A 7 9.58 2.73 -5.12
CA VAL A 7 8.32 2.26 -4.52
C VAL A 7 7.23 2.27 -5.57
N VAL A 8 6.23 1.40 -5.41
CA VAL A 8 5.02 1.37 -6.22
C VAL A 8 3.81 1.40 -5.29
N ALA A 9 2.72 2.02 -5.75
CA ALA A 9 1.43 2.00 -5.09
C ALA A 9 0.33 1.69 -6.11
N ALA A 10 -0.73 1.05 -5.66
CA ALA A 10 -1.95 0.83 -6.43
C ALA A 10 -3.08 1.65 -5.80
N ILE A 11 -3.92 2.23 -6.67
CA ILE A 11 -5.19 2.83 -6.30
C ILE A 11 -6.26 1.82 -6.67
N ILE A 12 -7.07 1.43 -5.70
CA ILE A 12 -8.21 0.55 -5.90
C ILE A 12 -9.45 1.36 -5.56
N GLU A 13 -10.36 1.47 -6.53
CA GLU A 13 -11.59 2.23 -6.44
C GLU A 13 -12.77 1.26 -6.56
N ASN A 14 -13.81 1.45 -5.74
CA ASN A 14 -15.05 0.68 -5.86
C ASN A 14 -16.06 1.37 -6.80
N GLU A 15 -17.21 0.74 -7.01
CA GLU A 15 -18.27 1.29 -7.87
C GLU A 15 -18.88 2.61 -7.33
N GLN A 16 -18.65 2.92 -6.06
CA GLN A 16 -19.09 4.14 -5.39
C GLN A 16 -18.05 5.28 -5.48
N ASN A 17 -16.94 5.07 -6.21
CA ASN A 17 -15.79 5.98 -6.31
C ASN A 17 -15.04 6.18 -4.97
N GLU A 18 -15.10 5.19 -4.08
CA GLU A 18 -14.34 5.19 -2.83
C GLU A 18 -12.98 4.52 -3.03
N ILE A 19 -11.95 5.08 -2.42
CA ILE A 19 -10.57 4.58 -2.56
C ILE A 19 -10.19 3.69 -1.37
N LEU A 20 -9.70 2.48 -1.67
CA LEU A 20 -9.22 1.57 -0.65
C LEU A 20 -7.88 2.03 -0.07
N CYS A 21 -7.88 2.29 1.24
CA CYS A 21 -6.69 2.54 2.06
C CYS A 21 -6.45 1.38 3.03
N ALA A 22 -5.19 1.19 3.44
CA ALA A 22 -4.87 0.40 4.63
C ALA A 22 -4.62 1.32 5.82
N LEU A 23 -5.13 0.96 7.00
CA LEU A 23 -4.80 1.64 8.24
C LEU A 23 -3.49 1.09 8.81
N ARG A 24 -2.56 1.98 9.11
CA ARG A 24 -1.26 1.61 9.68
C ARG A 24 -1.39 1.09 11.11
N SER A 25 -0.71 -0.03 11.38
CA SER A 25 -0.71 -0.67 12.71
C SER A 25 -0.25 0.29 13.82
N PRO A 26 -0.87 0.22 15.02
CA PRO A 26 -0.54 1.09 16.15
C PRO A 26 0.89 0.90 16.68
N HIS A 27 1.53 -0.23 16.35
CA HIS A 27 2.90 -0.54 16.79
C HIS A 27 4.00 -0.11 15.79
N MET A 28 3.63 0.56 14.69
CA MET A 28 4.59 1.10 13.72
C MET A 28 4.82 2.60 13.91
N SER A 29 5.92 3.13 13.37
CA SER A 29 6.17 4.57 13.33
C SER A 29 5.04 5.29 12.60
N MET A 30 4.50 6.38 13.15
CA MET A 30 3.30 7.08 12.65
C MET A 30 2.05 6.18 12.60
N PRO A 31 1.52 5.76 13.75
CA PRO A 31 0.32 4.92 13.79
C PRO A 31 -0.91 5.66 13.23
N THR A 32 -1.96 4.91 12.85
CA THR A 32 -3.29 5.43 12.44
C THR A 32 -3.33 6.28 11.15
N MET A 33 -2.25 6.28 10.36
CA MET A 33 -2.25 6.93 9.04
C MET A 33 -2.85 6.01 7.96
N CYS A 34 -3.65 6.57 7.06
CA CYS A 34 -4.10 5.93 5.81
C CYS A 34 -2.89 5.77 4.89
N GLU A 35 -2.58 4.55 4.45
CA GLU A 35 -1.54 4.29 3.46
C GLU A 35 -2.16 3.63 2.23
N PHE A 36 -1.74 4.07 1.05
CA PHE A 36 -2.08 3.37 -0.19
C PHE A 36 -1.42 2.00 -0.20
N LEU A 37 -2.12 1.04 -0.79
CA LEU A 37 -1.59 -0.29 -1.01
C LEU A 37 -0.35 -0.21 -1.90
N GLY A 38 0.77 -0.73 -1.44
CA GLY A 38 2.03 -0.55 -2.14
C GLY A 38 3.20 -1.23 -1.45
N GLY A 39 4.39 -1.01 -2.00
CA GLY A 39 5.60 -1.61 -1.47
C GLY A 39 6.88 -1.10 -2.10
N LYS A 40 8.00 -1.42 -1.44
CA LYS A 40 9.34 -1.24 -1.99
C LYS A 40 9.54 -2.16 -3.19
N VAL A 41 10.08 -1.60 -4.26
CA VAL A 41 10.47 -2.32 -5.47
C VAL A 41 11.87 -2.89 -5.25
N GLU A 42 11.98 -4.22 -5.26
CA GLU A 42 13.27 -4.89 -5.37
C GLU A 42 13.72 -4.92 -6.84
N GLN A 43 15.03 -5.02 -7.06
CA GLN A 43 15.61 -5.05 -8.41
C GLN A 43 15.05 -6.26 -9.16
N ASP A 44 14.54 -6.05 -10.38
CA ASP A 44 13.91 -7.04 -11.27
C ASP A 44 12.45 -7.45 -10.98
N ALA A 45 11.75 -6.72 -10.09
CA ALA A 45 10.30 -6.92 -9.93
C ALA A 45 9.51 -6.34 -11.13
N VAL A 46 8.76 -7.20 -11.83
CA VAL A 46 7.77 -6.80 -12.83
C VAL A 46 6.42 -6.58 -12.16
N PHE A 47 5.85 -5.38 -12.31
CA PHE A 47 4.55 -5.03 -11.73
C PHE A 47 3.45 -5.23 -12.76
N THR A 48 2.72 -6.32 -12.63
CA THR A 48 1.45 -6.52 -13.33
C THR A 48 0.32 -6.07 -12.41
N SER A 49 -0.71 -5.41 -12.94
CA SER A 49 -1.89 -4.96 -12.19
C SER A 49 -2.52 -6.05 -11.30
N ASN A 50 -2.33 -7.33 -11.67
CA ASN A 50 -2.92 -8.48 -10.99
C ASN A 50 -2.00 -9.09 -9.90
N HIS A 51 -0.74 -8.66 -9.79
CA HIS A 51 0.31 -9.29 -8.98
C HIS A 51 1.00 -8.30 -8.03
N LEU A 52 0.33 -7.22 -7.61
CA LEU A 52 0.80 -6.53 -6.42
C LEU A 52 0.75 -7.59 -5.30
N SER A 53 1.92 -8.04 -4.86
CA SER A 53 2.07 -8.74 -3.58
C SER A 53 1.70 -7.74 -2.51
N LEU A 54 0.40 -7.52 -2.36
CA LEU A 54 -0.22 -6.98 -1.18
C LEU A 54 0.19 -7.97 -0.11
N LYS A 55 1.33 -7.69 0.56
CA LYS A 55 1.56 -8.26 1.87
C LYS A 55 0.24 -8.07 2.58
N LYS A 56 -0.38 -9.16 3.01
CA LYS A 56 -1.69 -9.18 3.66
C LYS A 56 -1.61 -8.31 4.92
N GLN A 57 -1.67 -7.00 4.73
CA GLN A 57 -1.87 -6.05 5.79
C GLN A 57 -3.36 -6.16 6.10
N PRO A 58 -3.73 -6.25 7.38
CA PRO A 58 -5.14 -6.29 7.74
C PRO A 58 -5.81 -5.04 7.16
N LEU A 59 -6.63 -5.25 6.13
CA LEU A 59 -7.45 -4.22 5.51
C LEU A 59 -8.51 -3.86 6.55
N GLN A 60 -8.40 -2.65 7.12
CA GLN A 60 -9.50 -2.08 7.88
C GLN A 60 -10.30 -1.22 6.92
N LEU A 61 -11.50 -1.67 6.58
CA LEU A 61 -12.50 -0.83 5.92
C LEU A 61 -12.78 0.35 6.85
N LEU A 62 -12.48 1.56 6.39
CA LEU A 62 -12.95 2.78 7.05
C LEU A 62 -14.45 2.84 6.79
N ASN A 63 -15.25 2.52 7.80
CA ASN A 63 -16.69 2.73 7.79
C ASN A 63 -17.02 4.21 8.06
#